data_AF-A0A928EZ53-F1
#
_entry.id   AF-A0A928EZ53-F1
#
_cell.length_a   1.000
_cell.length_b   1.000
_cell.length_c   1.000
_cell.angle_alpha   90.00
_cell.angle_beta   90.00
_cell.angle_gamma   90.00
#
_symmetry.space_group_name_H-M   'P 1'
#
loop_
_entity.id
_entity.type
_entity.pdbx_description
1 polymer ?
#
loop_
_entity_poly.entity_id
_entity_poly.type
_entity_poly.pdbx_seq_one_letter_code
_entity_poly.pdbx_strand_id
1 'polypeptide(L)'
;MTKPLPAGVERTVRGVCEDYPRRKREIERGTLPPETIGHYMIMNAKIDSAIASCCEESFCEEIREDIGSQTGYDRSRITFLSAGTYKARKKACKIAIAKALNLI
;
A
#
# COMPACT_ATOMS: atom_id res chain seq x y z
N MET A 1 -13.88 -17.28 5.05
CA MET A 1 -12.45 -17.09 4.71
C MET A 1 -12.33 -16.33 3.40
N THR A 2 -11.70 -15.15 3.38
CA THR A 2 -11.37 -14.45 2.12
C THR A 2 -10.29 -15.22 1.37
N LYS A 3 -10.56 -15.58 0.11
CA LYS A 3 -9.59 -16.24 -0.78
C LYS A 3 -8.28 -15.41 -0.84
N PRO A 4 -7.11 -16.07 -0.90
CA PRO A 4 -5.85 -15.37 -1.10
C PRO A 4 -5.88 -14.62 -2.46
N LEU A 5 -5.19 -13.48 -2.53
CA LEU A 5 -5.02 -12.76 -3.79
C LEU A 5 -4.25 -13.63 -4.79
N PRO A 6 -4.56 -13.57 -6.09
CA PRO A 6 -3.69 -14.18 -7.11
C PRO A 6 -2.26 -13.65 -6.96
N ALA A 7 -1.26 -14.52 -7.10
CA ALA A 7 0.14 -14.16 -6.89
C ALA A 7 0.62 -13.01 -7.80
N GLY A 8 0.04 -12.90 -9.01
CA GLY A 8 0.28 -11.75 -9.90
C GLY A 8 -0.21 -10.43 -9.30
N VAL A 9 -1.45 -10.41 -8.79
CA VAL A 9 -2.05 -9.23 -8.15
C VAL A 9 -1.25 -8.84 -6.90
N GLU A 10 -0.87 -9.81 -6.07
CA GLU A 10 -0.07 -9.52 -4.87
C GLU A 10 1.30 -8.91 -5.21
N ARG A 11 1.97 -9.39 -6.27
CA ARG A 11 3.21 -8.78 -6.77
C ARG A 11 3.01 -7.36 -7.27
N THR A 12 1.92 -7.07 -7.98
CA THR A 12 1.60 -5.71 -8.43
C THR A 12 1.34 -4.79 -7.24
N VAL A 13 0.52 -5.20 -6.27
CA VAL A 13 0.24 -4.44 -5.04
C VAL A 13 1.53 -4.14 -4.28
N ARG A 14 2.42 -5.13 -4.14
CA ARG A 14 3.75 -4.92 -3.56
C ARG A 14 4.53 -3.85 -4.32
N GLY A 15 4.66 -4.01 -5.63
CA GLY A 15 5.46 -3.11 -6.47
C GLY A 15 4.97 -1.67 -6.42
N VAL A 16 3.66 -1.44 -6.43
CA VAL A 16 3.14 -0.07 -6.34
C VAL A 16 3.36 0.55 -4.96
N CYS A 17 3.31 -0.22 -3.87
CA CYS A 17 3.63 0.26 -2.52
C CYS A 17 5.12 0.55 -2.34
N GLU A 18 5.98 -0.31 -2.88
CA GLU A 18 7.45 -0.15 -2.89
C GLU A 18 7.87 1.09 -3.68
N ASP A 19 7.23 1.35 -4.81
CA ASP A 19 7.51 2.49 -5.68
C ASP A 19 6.93 3.83 -5.17
N TYR A 20 6.06 3.79 -4.15
CA TYR A 20 5.39 4.98 -3.60
C TYR A 20 6.36 6.11 -3.19
N PRO A 21 7.48 5.87 -2.45
CA PRO A 21 8.40 6.93 -2.07
C PRO A 21 9.14 7.56 -3.25
N ARG A 22 9.37 6.80 -4.34
CA ARG A 22 9.91 7.38 -5.58
C ARG A 22 8.87 8.32 -6.20
N ARG A 23 7.62 7.88 -6.37
CA ARG A 23 6.55 8.73 -6.93
C ARG A 23 6.32 10.00 -6.11
N LYS A 24 6.32 9.91 -4.78
CA LYS A 24 6.19 11.07 -3.89
C LYS A 24 7.30 12.11 -4.15
N ARG A 25 8.56 11.68 -4.20
CA ARG A 25 9.71 12.56 -4.51
C ARG A 25 9.61 13.19 -5.90
N GLU A 26 9.16 12.44 -6.91
CA GLU A 26 9.00 12.98 -8.27
C GLU A 26 7.86 14.01 -8.34
N ILE A 27 6.77 13.82 -7.59
CA ILE A 27 5.70 14.81 -7.45
C ILE A 27 6.24 16.09 -6.79
N GLU A 28 6.98 15.96 -5.68
CA GLU A 28 7.57 17.09 -4.95
C GLU A 28 8.59 17.89 -5.79
N ARG A 29 9.37 17.19 -6.63
CA ARG A 29 10.36 17.82 -7.52
C ARG A 29 9.74 18.55 -8.70
N GLY A 30 8.61 18.08 -9.21
CA GLY A 30 7.91 18.71 -10.34
C GLY A 30 8.65 18.67 -11.67
N THR A 31 9.62 17.75 -11.85
CA THR A 31 10.49 17.68 -13.04
C THR A 31 9.95 16.81 -14.17
N LEU A 32 8.87 16.07 -13.93
CA LEU A 32 8.21 15.21 -14.93
C LEU A 32 7.08 15.97 -15.65
N PRO A 33 6.65 15.49 -16.83
CA PRO A 33 5.49 16.06 -17.51
C PRO A 33 4.24 16.09 -16.59
N PRO A 34 3.42 17.16 -16.66
CA PRO A 34 2.24 17.32 -15.80
C PRO A 34 1.28 16.12 -15.83
N GLU A 35 1.10 15.46 -16.97
CA GLU A 35 0.27 14.27 -17.08
C GLU A 35 0.82 13.09 -16.27
N THR A 36 2.14 12.95 -16.22
CA THR A 36 2.81 11.89 -15.45
C THR A 36 2.67 12.15 -13.96
N ILE A 37 2.86 13.40 -13.54
CA ILE A 37 2.65 13.83 -12.14
C ILE A 37 1.19 13.57 -11.73
N GLY A 38 0.23 13.93 -12.58
CA GLY A 38 -1.19 13.67 -12.36
C GLY A 38 -1.49 12.18 -12.14
N HIS A 39 -0.92 11.30 -12.98
CA HIS A 39 -1.07 9.85 -12.80
C HIS A 39 -0.46 9.35 -11.48
N TYR A 40 0.72 9.85 -11.09
CA TYR A 40 1.33 9.49 -9.81
C TYR A 40 0.50 9.94 -8.60
N MET A 41 -0.05 11.17 -8.64
CA MET A 41 -0.93 11.69 -7.60
C MET A 41 -2.19 10.83 -7.46
N ILE A 42 -2.85 10.49 -8.59
CA ILE A 42 -4.04 9.64 -8.60
C ILE A 42 -3.71 8.25 -8.03
N MET A 43 -2.59 7.66 -8.44
CA MET A 43 -2.18 6.34 -7.95
C MET A 43 -1.89 6.35 -6.44
N ASN A 44 -1.16 7.34 -5.95
CA ASN A 44 -0.86 7.47 -4.52
C ASN A 44 -2.15 7.71 -3.72
N ALA A 45 -3.03 8.60 -4.18
CA ALA A 45 -4.32 8.86 -3.51
C ALA A 45 -5.20 7.60 -3.42
N LYS A 46 -5.21 6.75 -4.45
CA LYS A 46 -5.89 5.45 -4.43
C LYS A 46 -5.31 4.50 -3.39
N ILE A 47 -3.99 4.45 -3.27
CA ILE A 47 -3.29 3.62 -2.27
C ILE A 47 -3.61 4.13 -0.86
N ASP A 48 -3.48 5.44 -0.64
CA ASP A 48 -3.69 6.06 0.68
C ASP A 48 -5.14 5.90 1.15
N SER A 49 -6.11 6.14 0.27
CA SER A 49 -7.53 5.94 0.56
C SER A 49 -7.85 4.47 0.85
N ALA A 50 -7.26 3.54 0.10
CA ALA A 50 -7.45 2.12 0.33
C ALA A 50 -6.91 1.69 1.70
N ILE A 51 -5.74 2.20 2.11
CA ILE A 51 -5.15 1.88 3.40
C ILE A 51 -5.95 2.50 4.55
N ALA A 52 -6.30 3.78 4.44
CA ALA A 52 -7.09 4.49 5.45
C ALA A 52 -8.46 3.85 5.70
N SER A 53 -9.03 3.15 4.70
CA SER A 53 -10.31 2.44 4.87
C SER A 53 -10.23 1.18 5.76
N CYS A 54 -9.02 0.69 6.05
CA CYS A 54 -8.80 -0.61 6.70
C CYS A 54 -7.97 -0.50 7.99
N CYS A 55 -7.31 0.63 8.18
CA CYS A 55 -6.16 0.80 9.05
C CYS A 55 -6.25 2.25 9.61
N GLU A 56 -6.03 2.48 10.91
CA GLU A 56 -6.04 3.84 11.50
C GLU A 56 -4.89 4.68 10.93
N GLU A 57 -5.07 6.00 10.87
CA GLU A 57 -4.13 6.94 10.24
C GLU A 57 -2.68 6.77 10.74
N SER A 58 -2.51 6.55 12.04
CA SER A 58 -1.20 6.34 12.69
C SER A 58 -0.44 5.10 12.23
N PHE A 59 -1.06 4.21 11.43
CA PHE A 59 -0.44 2.97 10.94
C PHE A 59 -0.39 2.89 9.42
N CYS A 60 -0.98 3.86 8.71
CA CYS A 60 -1.13 3.80 7.27
C CYS A 60 0.22 3.75 6.55
N GLU A 61 1.17 4.57 6.99
CA GLU A 61 2.50 4.64 6.41
C GLU A 61 3.29 3.35 6.65
N GLU A 62 3.31 2.85 7.87
CA GLU A 62 4.03 1.64 8.23
C GLU A 62 3.43 0.41 7.53
N ILE A 63 2.10 0.31 7.43
CA ILE A 63 1.47 -0.79 6.69
C ILE A 63 1.82 -0.74 5.21
N ARG A 64 1.82 0.46 4.60
CA ARG A 64 2.22 0.62 3.19
C ARG A 64 3.65 0.13 2.98
N GLU A 65 4.57 0.54 3.84
CA GLU A 65 5.98 0.15 3.77
C GLU A 65 6.18 -1.33 4.00
N ASP A 66 5.48 -1.90 4.98
CA ASP A 66 5.50 -3.33 5.24
C ASP A 66 4.98 -4.14 4.05
N ILE A 67 3.96 -3.66 3.34
CA ILE A 67 3.47 -4.30 2.12
C ILE A 67 4.54 -4.25 1.02
N GLY A 68 5.15 -3.10 0.77
CA GLY A 68 6.19 -2.92 -0.24
C GLY A 68 7.44 -3.76 0.03
N SER A 69 7.95 -3.73 1.27
CA SER A 69 9.16 -4.44 1.71
C SER A 69 8.95 -5.92 2.03
N GLN A 70 7.71 -6.42 1.96
CA GLN A 70 7.33 -7.76 2.41
C GLN A 70 7.66 -8.07 3.89
N THR A 71 7.70 -7.04 4.73
CA THR A 71 8.06 -7.17 6.15
C THR A 71 7.05 -8.02 6.93
N GLY A 72 7.53 -8.96 7.73
CA GLY A 72 6.69 -9.76 8.62
C GLY A 72 6.37 -9.01 9.93
N TYR A 73 5.41 -9.51 10.70
CA TYR A 73 5.02 -8.91 12.00
C TYR A 73 6.23 -8.68 12.92
N ASP A 74 7.12 -9.66 13.06
CA ASP A 74 8.27 -9.62 13.97
C ASP A 74 9.31 -8.53 13.61
N ARG A 75 9.21 -7.96 12.41
CA ARG A 75 10.11 -6.91 11.90
C ARG A 75 9.36 -5.61 11.61
N SER A 76 8.05 -5.57 11.84
CA SER A 76 7.22 -4.40 11.63
C SER A 76 7.45 -3.38 12.74
N ARG A 77 7.24 -2.10 12.44
CA ARG A 77 7.14 -1.05 13.47
C ARG A 77 5.78 -1.08 14.21
N ILE A 78 4.83 -1.91 13.75
CA ILE A 78 3.46 -2.02 14.27
C ILE A 78 3.33 -3.20 15.27
N THR A 79 4.41 -3.52 16.00
CA THR A 79 4.45 -4.68 16.93
C THR A 79 3.56 -4.51 18.16
N PHE A 80 3.07 -3.30 18.45
CA PHE A 80 2.10 -3.04 19.51
C PHE A 80 0.70 -3.62 19.22
N LEU A 81 0.39 -3.95 17.95
CA LEU A 81 -0.80 -4.75 17.63
C LEU A 81 -0.51 -6.23 17.87
N SER A 82 -1.55 -7.03 18.12
CA SER A 82 -1.38 -8.49 18.10
C SER A 82 -0.97 -8.96 16.69
N ALA A 83 -0.18 -10.03 16.60
CA ALA A 83 0.22 -10.63 15.33
C ALA A 83 -0.99 -10.99 14.43
N GLY A 84 -2.10 -11.42 15.05
CA GLY A 84 -3.34 -11.72 14.34
C GLY A 84 -3.98 -10.47 13.73
N THR A 85 -4.10 -9.41 14.52
CA THR A 85 -4.64 -8.11 14.07
C THR A 85 -3.78 -7.52 12.95
N TYR A 86 -2.45 -7.53 13.11
CA TYR A 86 -1.52 -7.07 12.08
C TYR A 86 -1.70 -7.83 10.76
N LYS A 87 -1.69 -9.17 10.81
CA LYS A 87 -1.84 -10.01 9.60
C LYS A 87 -3.19 -9.77 8.93
N ALA A 88 -4.25 -9.61 9.70
CA ALA A 88 -5.59 -9.32 9.20
C ALA A 88 -5.65 -7.94 8.51
N ARG A 89 -5.13 -6.89 9.16
CA ARG A 89 -5.08 -5.53 8.60
C ARG A 89 -4.24 -5.47 7.35
N LYS A 90 -3.03 -6.03 7.37
CA LYS A 90 -2.16 -6.08 6.19
C LYS A 90 -2.83 -6.79 5.02
N LYS A 91 -3.54 -7.90 5.27
CA LYS A 91 -4.32 -8.60 4.25
C LYS A 91 -5.48 -7.74 3.72
N ALA A 92 -6.22 -7.07 4.60
CA ALA A 92 -7.32 -6.18 4.22
C ALA A 92 -6.82 -5.00 3.38
N CYS A 93 -5.78 -4.31 3.85
CA CYS A 93 -5.11 -3.21 3.17
C CYS A 93 -4.59 -3.68 1.76
N LYS A 94 -3.99 -4.88 1.61
CA LYS A 94 -3.64 -5.44 0.27
C LYS A 94 -4.84 -5.63 -0.68
N ILE A 95 -5.95 -6.17 -0.16
CA ILE A 95 -7.17 -6.40 -0.96
C ILE A 95 -7.81 -5.07 -1.36
N ALA A 96 -7.86 -4.10 -0.45
CA ALA A 96 -8.39 -2.77 -0.71
C ALA A 96 -7.60 -2.07 -1.83
N ILE A 97 -6.26 -2.14 -1.79
CA ILE A 97 -5.39 -1.58 -2.84
C ILE A 97 -5.66 -2.29 -4.17
N ALA A 98 -5.76 -3.62 -4.19
CA ALA A 98 -6.04 -4.37 -5.41
C ALA A 98 -7.38 -3.93 -6.06
N LYS A 99 -8.42 -3.72 -5.25
CA LYS A 99 -9.71 -3.19 -5.73
C LYS A 99 -9.60 -1.76 -6.23
N ALA A 100 -8.93 -0.87 -5.51
CA ALA A 100 -8.78 0.55 -5.90
C ALA A 100 -8.03 0.71 -7.23
N LEU A 101 -7.15 -0.24 -7.54
CA LEU A 101 -6.37 -0.31 -8.78
C LEU A 101 -7.04 -1.18 -9.87
N ASN A 102 -8.28 -1.65 -9.65
CA ASN A 102 -9.03 -2.50 -10.59
C ASN A 102 -8.27 -3.77 -11.02
N LEU A 103 -7.53 -4.39 -10.09
CA LEU A 103 -6.79 -5.63 -10.35
C LEU A 103 -7.63 -6.90 -10.12
N ILE A 104 -8.77 -6.76 -9.42
CA ILE A 104 -9.75 -7.80 -9.08
C ILE A 104 -11.15 -7.21 -8.99
#